data_AF-M7P435-F1
#
_entry.id   AF-M7P435-F1
#
_cell.length_a   1.000
_cell.length_b   1.000
_cell.length_c   1.000
_cell.angle_alpha   90.00
_cell.angle_beta   90.00
_cell.angle_gamma   90.00
#
_symmetry.space_group_name_H-M   'P 1'
#
loop_
_entity.id
_entity.type
_entity.pdbx_description
1 polymer ?
#
loop_
_entity_poly.entity_id
_entity_poly.type
_entity_poly.pdbx_seq_one_letter_code
_entity_poly.pdbx_strand_id
1 'polypeptide(L)'
;MVLFRSVIFCLLLPLSVAVTSIPAAAEPRSDIRILIDISGSMRWTDPDNLRQPGLRMLAGLLPADSRAGVWTFATEVNMLVPWRDVDQAWRDNAYQQSYKINSPGLFTHIEAVLETARINQTSPDPAFRRSMILLSDGMVDISKDESKNRQSRQRVLEKVAPQLKQAGIVVHTIALSDEADHELLRDLSLITDGWYHQVNDAEELQRVFLLLFEKSAHRDSVPLTDNQFSIDGSVKEMTVLAFRTPGSEASVLVAPDQQKIVYPDLPENVRWQHEQYFDLVTIENPSAGRWLIDGEMDPDNRVLILTDMKLRTTDLPNNMLIGERFDFEASLTEKGEIIRRQDFLTLVDANLMQSHELGDFLDSELNSSQHDGVYSRQLGNFFQPGRNDVVMTVKSETFERERRQQINVVPLPVNIEATQIPQRSTRTHRINLEVDTAWLSTENLAISALLGAPDGSEWSYDVIKLDDELWQLTIAELDPGVTYNLQLQMRGQTPEGRSVFLQPARVLLEDEFDSVPLAEISTDIATTTPVEPVIDEPVHDSTVTSEKTSFFDNEMNLAMTKLAIGNLIILMLLGLAYWRWRKYQRDYVPAGEMI
;
A
#
# COMPACT_ATOMS: atom_id res chain seq x y z
N MET A 1 8.52 91.88 6.99
CA MET A 1 9.39 90.69 6.83
C MET A 1 9.21 89.82 8.07
N VAL A 2 8.24 88.90 8.04
CA VAL A 2 8.06 87.85 9.06
C VAL A 2 7.56 86.62 8.31
N LEU A 3 8.38 85.58 8.25
CA LEU A 3 8.12 84.32 7.54
C LEU A 3 7.06 83.48 8.27
N PHE A 4 6.11 82.98 7.50
CA PHE A 4 5.15 81.94 7.92
C PHE A 4 5.83 80.56 7.86
N ARG A 5 5.85 79.85 9.00
CA ARG A 5 6.24 78.43 9.07
C ARG A 5 4.98 77.56 8.99
N SER A 6 4.85 76.79 7.92
CA SER A 6 3.81 75.76 7.78
C SER A 6 4.20 74.51 8.59
N VAL A 7 3.36 74.12 9.54
CA VAL A 7 3.46 72.87 10.30
C VAL A 7 2.59 71.83 9.60
N ILE A 8 3.19 70.75 9.12
CA ILE A 8 2.51 69.59 8.54
C ILE A 8 2.13 68.66 9.71
N PHE A 9 0.83 68.43 9.88
CA PHE A 9 0.29 67.52 10.89
C PHE A 9 0.10 66.13 10.25
N CYS A 10 1.03 65.21 10.52
CA CYS A 10 0.89 63.80 10.13
C CYS A 10 -0.13 63.09 11.03
N LEU A 11 -1.31 62.80 10.49
CA LEU A 11 -2.31 61.94 11.12
C LEU A 11 -1.84 60.48 11.06
N LEU A 12 -1.41 59.93 12.20
CA LEU A 12 -1.17 58.50 12.38
C LEU A 12 -2.51 57.80 12.67
N LEU A 13 -3.07 57.14 11.67
CA LEU A 13 -4.20 56.23 11.81
C LEU A 13 -3.69 54.89 12.38
N PRO A 14 -4.25 54.38 13.50
CA PRO A 14 -3.91 53.05 13.98
C PRO A 14 -4.50 52.01 13.03
N LEU A 15 -3.63 51.27 12.35
CA LEU A 15 -4.00 50.14 11.50
C LEU A 15 -4.34 48.96 12.42
N SER A 16 -5.61 48.83 12.80
CA SER A 16 -6.12 47.65 13.49
C SER A 16 -6.05 46.46 12.54
N VAL A 17 -5.02 45.63 12.67
CA VAL A 17 -4.97 44.31 12.01
C VAL A 17 -6.04 43.45 12.69
N ALA A 18 -7.19 43.33 12.03
CA ALA A 18 -8.18 42.34 12.41
C ALA A 18 -7.55 40.96 12.15
N VAL A 19 -7.16 40.28 13.22
CA VAL A 19 -6.83 38.85 13.18
C VAL A 19 -8.15 38.14 12.88
N THR A 20 -8.43 37.90 11.60
CA THR A 20 -9.49 36.98 11.20
C THR A 20 -9.03 35.59 11.60
N SER A 21 -9.55 35.08 12.71
CA SER A 21 -9.49 33.66 13.05
C SER A 21 -10.10 32.89 11.88
N ILE A 22 -9.27 32.25 11.06
CA ILE A 22 -9.73 31.26 10.09
C ILE A 22 -10.34 30.14 10.94
N PRO A 23 -11.66 29.85 10.83
CA PRO A 23 -12.25 28.75 11.56
C PRO A 23 -11.47 27.48 11.22
N ALA A 24 -11.07 26.71 12.23
CA ALA A 24 -10.43 25.43 12.01
C ALA A 24 -11.33 24.59 11.10
N ALA A 25 -10.78 24.10 9.98
CA ALA A 25 -11.54 23.26 9.06
C ALA A 25 -12.03 22.03 9.84
N ALA A 26 -13.34 21.82 9.87
CA ALA A 26 -13.95 20.66 10.51
C ALA A 26 -13.35 19.38 9.90
N GLU A 27 -13.08 18.38 10.74
CA GLU A 27 -12.55 17.12 10.23
C GLU A 27 -13.51 16.47 9.23
N PRO A 28 -13.00 15.94 8.11
CA PRO A 28 -13.83 15.26 7.14
C PRO A 28 -14.45 14.00 7.74
N ARG A 29 -15.74 13.81 7.46
CA ARG A 29 -16.51 12.61 7.82
C ARG A 29 -16.09 11.46 6.90
N SER A 30 -16.15 10.22 7.38
CA SER A 30 -15.85 9.07 6.53
C SER A 30 -17.03 8.71 5.62
N ASP A 31 -16.76 8.44 4.34
CA ASP A 31 -17.67 7.85 3.34
C ASP A 31 -17.09 6.51 2.89
N ILE A 32 -17.69 5.40 3.36
CA ILE A 32 -17.11 4.06 3.27
C ILE A 32 -18.02 3.16 2.43
N ARG A 33 -17.46 2.58 1.37
CA ARG A 33 -18.21 1.78 0.39
C ARG A 33 -17.64 0.38 0.33
N ILE A 34 -18.43 -0.59 0.78
CA ILE A 34 -17.99 -1.98 0.89
C ILE A 34 -18.47 -2.74 -0.34
N LEU A 35 -17.55 -3.30 -1.11
CA LEU A 35 -17.80 -4.00 -2.37
C LEU A 35 -17.45 -5.47 -2.18
N ILE A 36 -18.47 -6.33 -2.25
CA ILE A 36 -18.35 -7.75 -1.88
C ILE A 36 -18.60 -8.60 -3.12
N ASP A 37 -17.60 -9.34 -3.54
CA ASP A 37 -17.72 -10.32 -4.61
C ASP A 37 -18.63 -11.48 -4.17
N ILE A 38 -19.58 -11.87 -5.02
CA ILE A 38 -20.51 -12.99 -4.84
C ILE A 38 -20.46 -13.98 -6.01
N SER A 39 -19.34 -14.01 -6.74
CA SER A 39 -19.03 -14.94 -7.83
C SER A 39 -18.95 -16.39 -7.37
N GLY A 40 -18.94 -17.33 -8.33
CA GLY A 40 -19.01 -18.76 -8.05
C GLY A 40 -17.72 -19.32 -7.44
N SER A 41 -16.58 -18.72 -7.75
CA SER A 41 -15.26 -19.05 -7.19
C SER A 41 -15.21 -18.82 -5.68
N MET A 42 -15.97 -17.85 -5.15
CA MET A 42 -16.10 -17.59 -3.72
C MET A 42 -16.55 -18.79 -2.89
N ARG A 43 -17.16 -19.83 -3.49
CA ARG A 43 -17.48 -21.07 -2.77
C ARG A 43 -16.25 -21.88 -2.35
N TRP A 44 -15.14 -21.66 -3.02
CA TRP A 44 -13.89 -22.38 -2.82
C TRP A 44 -12.86 -21.51 -2.09
N THR A 45 -12.81 -20.22 -2.42
CA THR A 45 -11.88 -19.26 -1.79
C THR A 45 -12.36 -18.78 -0.43
N ASP A 46 -13.68 -18.74 -0.20
CA ASP A 46 -14.29 -18.36 1.08
C ASP A 46 -15.37 -19.39 1.50
N PRO A 47 -14.97 -20.63 1.84
CA PRO A 47 -15.90 -21.73 2.11
C PRO A 47 -16.78 -21.48 3.36
N ASP A 48 -16.25 -20.77 4.34
CA ASP A 48 -16.95 -20.42 5.58
C ASP A 48 -17.74 -19.09 5.47
N ASN A 49 -17.69 -18.45 4.30
CA ASN A 49 -18.39 -17.20 4.00
C ASN A 49 -18.08 -16.07 4.99
N LEU A 50 -16.79 -15.89 5.25
CA LEU A 50 -16.19 -14.93 6.17
C LEU A 50 -16.48 -13.48 5.80
N ARG A 51 -16.91 -13.22 4.56
CA ARG A 51 -17.49 -11.94 4.12
C ARG A 51 -18.68 -11.52 4.99
N GLN A 52 -19.48 -12.47 5.50
CA GLN A 52 -20.61 -12.17 6.36
C GLN A 52 -20.18 -11.59 7.72
N PRO A 53 -19.43 -12.31 8.59
CA PRO A 53 -18.97 -11.75 9.86
C PRO A 53 -18.08 -10.52 9.66
N GLY A 54 -17.31 -10.48 8.57
CA GLY A 54 -16.53 -9.31 8.16
C GLY A 54 -17.35 -8.04 7.96
N LEU A 55 -18.40 -8.12 7.15
CA LEU A 55 -19.33 -7.00 6.97
C LEU A 55 -19.95 -6.57 8.29
N ARG A 56 -20.34 -7.53 9.14
CA ARG A 56 -20.95 -7.20 10.43
C ARG A 56 -19.97 -6.49 11.36
N MET A 57 -18.69 -6.90 11.38
CA MET A 57 -17.65 -6.20 12.14
C MET A 57 -17.47 -4.76 11.65
N LEU A 58 -17.26 -4.57 10.34
CA LEU A 58 -17.13 -3.22 9.76
C LEU A 58 -18.34 -2.36 10.13
N ALA A 59 -19.55 -2.87 9.92
CA ALA A 59 -20.80 -2.16 10.24
C ALA A 59 -20.90 -1.78 11.71
N GLY A 60 -20.38 -2.61 12.63
CA GLY A 60 -20.35 -2.33 14.06
C GLY A 60 -19.29 -1.31 14.47
N LEU A 61 -18.15 -1.26 13.79
CA LEU A 61 -17.05 -0.33 14.12
C LEU A 61 -17.27 1.09 13.59
N LEU A 62 -17.99 1.22 12.46
CA LEU A 62 -18.23 2.51 11.78
C LEU A 62 -18.73 3.60 12.74
N PRO A 63 -18.25 4.86 12.67
CA PRO A 63 -18.79 5.96 13.46
C PRO A 63 -20.22 6.32 13.05
N ALA A 64 -21.06 6.77 13.99
CA ALA A 64 -22.44 7.17 13.70
C ALA A 64 -22.57 8.47 12.86
N ASP A 65 -21.49 9.24 12.74
CA ASP A 65 -21.43 10.40 11.86
C ASP A 65 -20.86 10.05 10.47
N SER A 66 -20.48 8.80 10.21
CA SER A 66 -20.01 8.36 8.89
C SER A 66 -21.17 8.15 7.90
N ARG A 67 -20.83 7.99 6.62
CA ARG A 67 -21.72 7.55 5.56
C ARG A 67 -21.22 6.21 5.04
N ALA A 68 -22.11 5.24 4.84
CA ALA A 68 -21.70 3.96 4.31
C ALA A 68 -22.76 3.28 3.44
N GLY A 69 -22.30 2.37 2.57
CA GLY A 69 -23.14 1.54 1.72
C GLY A 69 -22.44 0.21 1.40
N VAL A 70 -23.24 -0.80 1.03
CA VAL A 70 -22.73 -2.13 0.70
C VAL A 70 -23.25 -2.55 -0.66
N TRP A 71 -22.35 -2.96 -1.54
CA TRP A 71 -22.64 -3.50 -2.85
C TRP A 71 -22.16 -4.95 -2.92
N THR A 72 -23.00 -5.81 -3.48
CA THR A 72 -22.62 -7.16 -3.88
C THR A 72 -22.52 -7.20 -5.39
N PHE A 73 -21.52 -7.87 -5.94
CA PHE A 73 -21.36 -7.95 -7.39
C PHE A 73 -20.96 -9.35 -7.86
N ALA A 74 -21.45 -9.68 -9.04
CA ALA A 74 -20.99 -10.80 -9.86
C ALA A 74 -21.07 -10.33 -11.32
N THR A 75 -21.95 -10.91 -12.14
CA THR A 75 -22.31 -10.37 -13.45
C THR A 75 -22.97 -8.99 -13.35
N GLU A 76 -23.86 -8.84 -12.35
CA GLU A 76 -24.62 -7.63 -12.06
C GLU A 76 -24.19 -7.07 -10.71
N VAL A 77 -24.39 -5.76 -10.54
CA VAL A 77 -24.10 -5.04 -9.30
C VAL A 77 -25.42 -4.76 -8.59
N ASN A 78 -25.51 -5.16 -7.32
CA ASN A 78 -26.66 -4.91 -6.47
C ASN A 78 -26.25 -4.14 -5.22
N MET A 79 -26.98 -3.07 -4.91
CA MET A 79 -26.80 -2.33 -3.65
C MET A 79 -27.54 -3.09 -2.54
N LEU A 80 -26.80 -3.90 -1.78
CA LEU A 80 -27.33 -4.73 -0.71
C LEU A 80 -27.79 -3.88 0.49
N VAL A 81 -27.00 -2.88 0.86
CA VAL A 81 -27.32 -1.91 1.91
C VAL A 81 -27.26 -0.51 1.32
N PRO A 82 -28.31 0.31 1.45
CA PRO A 82 -28.35 1.65 0.89
C PRO A 82 -27.19 2.53 1.37
N TRP A 83 -26.60 3.28 0.44
CA TRP A 83 -25.60 4.29 0.75
C TRP A 83 -26.25 5.51 1.42
N ARG A 84 -26.06 5.65 2.74
CA ARG A 84 -26.62 6.73 3.57
C ARG A 84 -25.82 6.90 4.86
N ASP A 85 -26.16 7.92 5.64
CA ASP A 85 -25.54 8.15 6.96
C ASP A 85 -25.78 6.95 7.88
N VAL A 86 -24.73 6.58 8.65
CA VAL A 86 -24.70 5.39 9.48
C VAL A 86 -25.40 5.67 10.81
N ASP A 87 -26.57 5.07 11.00
CA ASP A 87 -27.30 5.06 12.26
C ASP A 87 -27.56 3.63 12.72
N GLN A 88 -28.21 3.47 13.88
CA GLN A 88 -28.54 2.13 14.40
C GLN A 88 -29.39 1.34 13.40
N ALA A 89 -30.36 1.98 12.74
CA ALA A 89 -31.19 1.33 11.73
C ALA A 89 -30.38 0.85 10.51
N TRP A 90 -29.30 1.57 10.16
CA TRP A 90 -28.35 1.17 9.12
C TRP A 90 -27.56 -0.06 9.56
N ARG A 91 -27.03 -0.06 10.79
CA ARG A 91 -26.28 -1.20 11.34
C ARG A 91 -27.14 -2.45 11.41
N ASP A 92 -28.36 -2.33 11.93
CA ASP A 92 -29.32 -3.43 12.00
C ASP A 92 -29.65 -3.96 10.60
N ASN A 93 -29.87 -3.07 9.63
CA ASN A 93 -30.08 -3.50 8.25
C ASN A 93 -28.84 -4.19 7.68
N ALA A 94 -27.64 -3.64 7.85
CA ALA A 94 -26.41 -4.27 7.38
C ALA A 94 -26.19 -5.66 8.00
N TYR A 95 -26.45 -5.80 9.30
CA TYR A 95 -26.43 -7.07 10.01
C TYR A 95 -27.41 -8.08 9.37
N GLN A 96 -28.67 -7.69 9.18
CA GLN A 96 -29.69 -8.57 8.58
C GLN A 96 -29.39 -8.91 7.11
N GLN A 97 -28.91 -7.96 6.32
CA GLN A 97 -28.55 -8.22 4.93
C GLN A 97 -27.28 -9.06 4.79
N SER A 98 -26.39 -9.09 5.78
CA SER A 98 -25.16 -9.88 5.74
C SER A 98 -25.44 -11.37 5.48
N TYR A 99 -26.52 -11.92 6.05
CA TYR A 99 -26.93 -13.32 5.83
C TYR A 99 -27.36 -13.64 4.39
N LYS A 100 -27.62 -12.61 3.57
CA LYS A 100 -27.97 -12.79 2.15
C LYS A 100 -26.74 -12.87 1.25
N ILE A 101 -25.56 -12.53 1.76
CA ILE A 101 -24.31 -12.67 1.02
C ILE A 101 -24.04 -14.17 0.86
N ASN A 102 -24.16 -14.62 -0.38
CA ASN A 102 -23.93 -16.00 -0.80
C ASN A 102 -23.16 -15.95 -2.12
N SER A 103 -22.82 -17.10 -2.70
CA SER A 103 -22.02 -17.17 -3.93
C SER A 103 -22.82 -17.75 -5.11
N PRO A 104 -23.89 -17.09 -5.61
CA PRO A 104 -24.69 -17.58 -6.75
C PRO A 104 -24.16 -17.13 -8.12
N GLY A 105 -23.23 -16.16 -8.17
CA GLY A 105 -22.75 -15.56 -9.41
C GLY A 105 -21.94 -16.51 -10.29
N LEU A 106 -21.92 -16.26 -11.60
CA LEU A 106 -21.11 -17.02 -12.56
C LEU A 106 -19.83 -16.27 -13.00
N PHE A 107 -19.81 -14.95 -12.84
CA PHE A 107 -18.85 -14.02 -13.40
C PHE A 107 -18.50 -12.96 -12.35
N THR A 108 -17.43 -12.22 -12.56
CA THR A 108 -16.87 -11.24 -11.62
C THR A 108 -16.61 -9.92 -12.35
N HIS A 109 -17.52 -8.96 -12.19
CA HIS A 109 -17.49 -7.68 -12.92
C HIS A 109 -16.98 -6.53 -12.05
N ILE A 110 -15.67 -6.53 -11.74
CA ILE A 110 -15.01 -5.52 -10.91
C ILE A 110 -15.16 -4.10 -11.50
N GLU A 111 -15.03 -3.96 -12.82
CA GLU A 111 -15.21 -2.68 -13.53
C GLU A 111 -16.58 -2.04 -13.21
N ALA A 112 -17.66 -2.82 -13.31
CA ALA A 112 -19.01 -2.31 -13.09
C ALA A 112 -19.26 -1.93 -11.63
N VAL A 113 -18.75 -2.69 -10.66
CA VAL A 113 -18.97 -2.36 -9.24
C VAL A 113 -18.22 -1.11 -8.85
N LEU A 114 -16.99 -0.89 -9.34
CA LEU A 114 -16.22 0.33 -9.06
C LEU A 114 -16.91 1.56 -9.67
N GLU A 115 -17.39 1.48 -10.92
CA GLU A 115 -18.11 2.58 -11.56
C GLU A 115 -19.46 2.86 -10.88
N THR A 116 -20.22 1.81 -10.55
CA THR A 116 -21.52 1.93 -9.88
C THR A 116 -21.33 2.45 -8.46
N ALA A 117 -20.38 1.93 -7.71
CA ALA A 117 -20.13 2.37 -6.35
C ALA A 117 -19.56 3.77 -6.30
N ARG A 118 -19.07 4.39 -7.40
CA ARG A 118 -18.63 5.79 -7.43
C ARG A 118 -19.78 6.81 -7.38
N ILE A 119 -21.04 6.43 -7.69
CA ILE A 119 -22.26 7.27 -7.82
C ILE A 119 -22.00 8.79 -7.66
N ASN A 120 -21.99 9.51 -8.79
CA ASN A 120 -21.91 10.98 -8.88
C ASN A 120 -20.69 11.66 -8.24
N GLN A 121 -19.64 10.92 -7.84
CA GLN A 121 -18.42 11.51 -7.29
C GLN A 121 -17.34 11.66 -8.36
N THR A 122 -17.23 12.85 -8.95
CA THR A 122 -16.23 13.16 -10.00
C THR A 122 -15.06 13.99 -9.50
N SER A 123 -15.15 14.58 -8.31
CA SER A 123 -14.13 15.44 -7.72
C SER A 123 -14.08 15.26 -6.21
N PRO A 124 -12.95 15.55 -5.55
CA PRO A 124 -12.82 15.42 -4.11
C PRO A 124 -13.79 16.35 -3.38
N ASP A 125 -14.28 15.92 -2.22
CA ASP A 125 -15.11 16.74 -1.34
C ASP A 125 -14.39 16.91 -0.01
N PRO A 126 -13.96 18.12 0.38
CA PRO A 126 -13.23 18.35 1.63
C PRO A 126 -14.01 17.93 2.88
N ALA A 127 -15.34 17.78 2.79
CA ALA A 127 -16.16 17.33 3.91
C ALA A 127 -16.13 15.81 4.10
N PHE A 128 -15.64 15.03 3.13
CA PHE A 128 -15.64 13.58 3.18
C PHE A 128 -14.29 12.95 2.81
N ARG A 129 -13.84 12.03 3.66
CA ARG A 129 -12.79 11.05 3.33
C ARG A 129 -13.46 9.83 2.71
N ARG A 130 -13.17 9.53 1.45
CA ARG A 130 -13.87 8.48 0.70
C ARG A 130 -12.99 7.25 0.53
N SER A 131 -13.48 6.12 1.01
CA SER A 131 -12.80 4.83 0.89
C SER A 131 -13.74 3.79 0.31
N MET A 132 -13.23 3.01 -0.64
CA MET A 132 -13.83 1.78 -1.12
C MET A 132 -13.05 0.59 -0.56
N ILE A 133 -13.75 -0.42 -0.06
CA ILE A 133 -13.16 -1.67 0.40
C ILE A 133 -13.67 -2.77 -0.53
N LEU A 134 -12.79 -3.30 -1.38
CA LEU A 134 -13.09 -4.34 -2.36
C LEU A 134 -12.62 -5.70 -1.86
N LEU A 135 -13.55 -6.64 -1.74
CA LEU A 135 -13.29 -8.03 -1.41
C LEU A 135 -13.57 -8.89 -2.63
N SER A 136 -12.53 -9.54 -3.16
CA SER A 136 -12.64 -10.39 -4.35
C SER A 136 -11.45 -11.34 -4.42
N ASP A 137 -11.56 -12.40 -5.22
CA ASP A 137 -10.40 -13.13 -5.72
C ASP A 137 -9.74 -12.40 -6.91
N GLY A 138 -10.14 -11.16 -7.23
CA GLY A 138 -9.48 -10.31 -8.21
C GLY A 138 -9.62 -10.75 -9.66
N MET A 139 -10.13 -11.95 -9.94
CA MET A 139 -10.29 -12.42 -11.31
C MET A 139 -11.36 -11.59 -12.01
N VAL A 140 -10.96 -10.76 -12.98
CA VAL A 140 -11.92 -10.09 -13.86
C VAL A 140 -12.44 -11.10 -14.86
N ASP A 141 -13.57 -11.71 -14.55
CA ASP A 141 -14.26 -12.64 -15.44
C ASP A 141 -15.62 -12.09 -15.82
N ILE A 142 -15.65 -11.19 -16.81
CA ILE A 142 -16.92 -10.59 -17.28
C ILE A 142 -17.59 -11.46 -18.36
N SER A 143 -16.86 -12.39 -18.97
CA SER A 143 -17.38 -13.29 -19.99
C SER A 143 -16.42 -14.45 -20.26
N LYS A 144 -16.93 -15.51 -20.91
CA LYS A 144 -16.10 -16.64 -21.39
C LYS A 144 -15.00 -16.27 -22.41
N ASP A 145 -14.94 -15.03 -22.86
CA ASP A 145 -13.94 -14.53 -23.80
C ASP A 145 -12.82 -13.81 -23.04
N GLU A 146 -11.65 -14.45 -22.95
CA GLU A 146 -10.48 -13.90 -22.27
C GLU A 146 -10.04 -12.53 -22.79
N SER A 147 -10.30 -12.22 -24.07
CA SER A 147 -9.97 -10.91 -24.64
C SER A 147 -10.78 -9.79 -23.99
N LYS A 148 -12.07 -10.05 -23.72
CA LYS A 148 -12.93 -9.09 -23.03
C LYS A 148 -12.51 -8.90 -21.58
N ASN A 149 -12.11 -9.99 -20.92
CA ASN A 149 -11.59 -9.97 -19.55
C ASN A 149 -10.31 -9.12 -19.47
N ARG A 150 -9.34 -9.34 -20.36
CA ARG A 150 -8.12 -8.52 -20.45
C ARG A 150 -8.40 -7.05 -20.73
N GLN A 151 -9.34 -6.75 -21.63
CA GLN A 151 -9.72 -5.36 -21.91
C GLN A 151 -10.40 -4.68 -20.72
N SER A 152 -11.22 -5.42 -19.95
CA SER A 152 -11.85 -4.89 -18.73
C SER A 152 -10.82 -4.63 -17.64
N ARG A 153 -9.89 -5.57 -17.41
CA ARG A 153 -8.73 -5.40 -16.53
C ARG A 153 -7.94 -4.13 -16.88
N GLN A 154 -7.61 -3.95 -18.16
CA GLN A 154 -6.89 -2.77 -18.64
C GLN A 154 -7.68 -1.47 -18.39
N ARG A 155 -8.99 -1.46 -18.65
CA ARG A 155 -9.84 -0.28 -18.36
C ARG A 155 -9.92 0.03 -16.86
N VAL A 156 -9.91 -0.98 -16.00
CA VAL A 156 -9.88 -0.76 -14.54
C VAL A 156 -8.64 0.04 -14.16
N LEU A 157 -7.46 -0.34 -14.65
CA LEU A 157 -6.20 0.31 -14.32
C LEU A 157 -5.98 1.65 -15.03
N GLU A 158 -6.26 1.73 -16.33
CA GLU A 158 -5.94 2.92 -17.13
C GLU A 158 -7.01 4.02 -17.08
N LYS A 159 -8.24 3.66 -16.70
CA LYS A 159 -9.39 4.59 -16.72
C LYS A 159 -10.08 4.68 -15.38
N VAL A 160 -10.53 3.57 -14.80
CA VAL A 160 -11.37 3.61 -13.58
C VAL A 160 -10.55 4.04 -12.36
N ALA A 161 -9.38 3.44 -12.13
CA ALA A 161 -8.53 3.77 -10.98
C ALA A 161 -8.07 5.25 -10.99
N PRO A 162 -7.60 5.83 -12.11
CA PRO A 162 -7.31 7.27 -12.20
C PRO A 162 -8.54 8.16 -11.93
N GLN A 163 -9.73 7.76 -12.38
CA GLN A 163 -10.96 8.50 -12.11
C GLN A 163 -11.36 8.44 -10.63
N LEU A 164 -11.14 7.31 -9.95
CA LEU A 164 -11.34 7.17 -8.51
C LEU A 164 -10.35 8.05 -7.74
N LYS A 165 -9.06 8.02 -8.11
CA LYS A 165 -8.02 8.90 -7.54
C LYS A 165 -8.40 10.37 -7.72
N GLN A 166 -8.83 10.77 -8.91
CA GLN A 166 -9.28 12.14 -9.20
C GLN A 166 -10.51 12.54 -8.39
N ALA A 167 -11.41 11.60 -8.08
CA ALA A 167 -12.56 11.82 -7.22
C ALA A 167 -12.21 11.83 -5.71
N GLY A 168 -10.95 11.62 -5.35
CA GLY A 168 -10.48 11.51 -3.97
C GLY A 168 -10.97 10.23 -3.28
N ILE A 169 -11.18 9.15 -4.04
CA ILE A 169 -11.63 7.85 -3.53
C ILE A 169 -10.43 6.92 -3.47
N VAL A 170 -10.11 6.46 -2.26
CA VAL A 170 -9.08 5.47 -1.99
C VAL A 170 -9.68 4.06 -2.10
N VAL A 171 -9.05 3.13 -2.82
CA VAL A 171 -9.56 1.76 -2.98
C VAL A 171 -8.64 0.79 -2.24
N HIS A 172 -9.13 0.25 -1.14
CA HIS A 172 -8.50 -0.87 -0.46
C HIS A 172 -8.97 -2.19 -1.07
N THR A 173 -8.06 -3.12 -1.30
CA THR A 173 -8.34 -4.42 -1.93
C THR A 173 -7.93 -5.57 -1.01
N ILE A 174 -8.80 -6.56 -0.88
CA ILE A 174 -8.54 -7.81 -0.16
C ILE A 174 -8.64 -8.96 -1.15
N ALA A 175 -7.54 -9.68 -1.34
CA ALA A 175 -7.51 -10.95 -2.05
C ALA A 175 -7.79 -12.09 -1.06
N LEU A 176 -8.84 -12.89 -1.32
CA LEU A 176 -9.26 -13.98 -0.42
C LEU A 176 -8.62 -15.34 -0.74
N SER A 177 -7.70 -15.42 -1.70
CA SER A 177 -6.99 -16.66 -2.06
C SER A 177 -5.68 -16.38 -2.80
N ASP A 178 -4.81 -17.39 -2.88
CA ASP A 178 -3.56 -17.40 -3.66
C ASP A 178 -3.81 -17.37 -5.19
N GLU A 179 -4.97 -17.84 -5.64
CA GLU A 179 -5.32 -17.86 -7.05
C GLU A 179 -5.79 -16.50 -7.58
N ALA A 180 -5.77 -15.46 -6.75
CA ALA A 180 -6.33 -14.19 -7.11
C ALA A 180 -5.50 -13.43 -8.15
N ASP A 181 -6.11 -12.49 -8.90
CA ASP A 181 -5.36 -11.51 -9.71
C ASP A 181 -4.72 -10.45 -8.78
N HIS A 182 -3.70 -10.87 -8.06
CA HIS A 182 -2.98 -10.07 -7.08
C HIS A 182 -2.36 -8.83 -7.70
N GLU A 183 -1.91 -8.91 -8.96
CA GLU A 183 -1.35 -7.79 -9.69
C GLU A 183 -2.43 -6.71 -9.91
N LEU A 184 -3.62 -7.06 -10.42
CA LEU A 184 -4.71 -6.10 -10.59
C LEU A 184 -5.12 -5.45 -9.26
N LEU A 185 -5.34 -6.26 -8.22
CA LEU A 185 -5.80 -5.75 -6.93
C LEU A 185 -4.75 -4.86 -6.26
N ARG A 186 -3.47 -5.23 -6.37
CA ARG A 186 -2.36 -4.42 -5.89
C ARG A 186 -2.29 -3.10 -6.65
N ASP A 187 -2.23 -3.13 -7.97
CA ASP A 187 -2.12 -1.93 -8.80
C ASP A 187 -3.30 -0.97 -8.60
N LEU A 188 -4.54 -1.50 -8.54
CA LEU A 188 -5.74 -0.71 -8.25
C LEU A 188 -5.62 0.02 -6.90
N SER A 189 -5.15 -0.68 -5.87
CA SER A 189 -4.95 -0.06 -4.56
C SER A 189 -3.84 0.99 -4.61
N LEU A 190 -2.69 0.68 -5.20
CA LEU A 190 -1.53 1.56 -5.28
C LEU A 190 -1.86 2.86 -6.02
N ILE A 191 -2.51 2.77 -7.18
CA ILE A 191 -2.92 3.93 -7.98
C ILE A 191 -3.79 4.88 -7.15
N THR A 192 -4.64 4.36 -6.27
CA THR A 192 -5.59 5.13 -5.45
C THR A 192 -5.08 5.42 -4.03
N ASP A 193 -3.79 5.16 -3.73
CA ASP A 193 -3.20 5.18 -2.39
C ASP A 193 -4.00 4.35 -1.35
N GLY A 194 -4.53 3.22 -1.79
CA GLY A 194 -5.20 2.23 -0.96
C GLY A 194 -4.26 1.18 -0.41
N TRP A 195 -4.84 0.26 0.35
CA TRP A 195 -4.12 -0.86 0.94
C TRP A 195 -4.50 -2.15 0.23
N TYR A 196 -3.50 -2.93 -0.16
CA TYR A 196 -3.69 -4.28 -0.67
C TYR A 196 -3.29 -5.29 0.40
N HIS A 197 -4.14 -6.28 0.64
CA HIS A 197 -3.81 -7.41 1.50
C HIS A 197 -4.29 -8.71 0.88
N GLN A 198 -3.43 -9.73 0.91
CA GLN A 198 -3.84 -11.11 0.68
C GLN A 198 -4.18 -11.77 2.01
N VAL A 199 -5.26 -12.54 2.03
CA VAL A 199 -5.74 -13.24 3.21
C VAL A 199 -5.84 -14.73 2.90
N ASN A 200 -5.31 -15.55 3.79
CA ASN A 200 -5.28 -17.01 3.64
C ASN A 200 -6.28 -17.71 4.57
N ASP A 201 -6.71 -17.07 5.66
CA ASP A 201 -7.63 -17.65 6.62
C ASP A 201 -8.62 -16.66 7.26
N ALA A 202 -9.54 -17.22 8.05
CA ALA A 202 -10.62 -16.51 8.73
C ALA A 202 -10.17 -15.48 9.78
N GLU A 203 -9.08 -15.79 10.48
CA GLU A 203 -8.56 -14.99 11.58
C GLU A 203 -7.84 -13.76 11.02
N GLU A 204 -6.99 -14.00 10.01
CA GLU A 204 -6.32 -12.95 9.25
C GLU A 204 -7.34 -12.00 8.61
N LEU A 205 -8.41 -12.52 7.99
CA LEU A 205 -9.41 -11.67 7.34
C LEU A 205 -9.99 -10.61 8.28
N GLN A 206 -10.25 -10.98 9.53
CA GLN A 206 -10.84 -10.08 10.50
C GLN A 206 -9.86 -9.00 10.94
N ARG A 207 -8.59 -9.35 11.12
CA ARG A 207 -7.55 -8.36 11.39
C ARG A 207 -7.41 -7.38 10.23
N VAL A 208 -7.51 -7.87 8.99
CA VAL A 208 -7.52 -6.99 7.81
C VAL A 208 -8.72 -6.07 7.82
N PHE A 209 -9.92 -6.55 8.15
CA PHE A 209 -11.09 -5.67 8.24
C PHE A 209 -10.94 -4.59 9.31
N LEU A 210 -10.37 -4.90 10.48
CA LEU A 210 -10.05 -3.89 11.49
C LEU A 210 -9.07 -2.86 10.94
N LEU A 211 -7.99 -3.31 10.30
CA LEU A 211 -7.02 -2.42 9.65
C LEU A 211 -7.70 -1.49 8.63
N LEU A 212 -8.54 -2.04 7.74
CA LEU A 212 -9.24 -1.25 6.73
C LEU A 212 -10.23 -0.25 7.34
N PHE A 213 -10.88 -0.62 8.45
CA PHE A 213 -11.68 0.30 9.24
C PHE A 213 -10.81 1.45 9.78
N GLU A 214 -9.67 1.15 10.41
CA GLU A 214 -8.76 2.16 10.95
C GLU A 214 -8.27 3.12 9.85
N LYS A 215 -7.96 2.59 8.65
CA LYS A 215 -7.60 3.40 7.47
C LYS A 215 -8.73 4.31 6.99
N SER A 216 -9.98 3.88 7.11
CA SER A 216 -11.12 4.56 6.47
C SER A 216 -11.90 5.48 7.41
N ALA A 217 -11.96 5.13 8.71
CA ALA A 217 -12.92 5.70 9.66
C ALA A 217 -12.30 6.64 10.69
N HIS A 218 -10.98 6.68 10.84
CA HIS A 218 -10.26 7.70 11.63
C HIS A 218 -10.88 7.92 13.02
N ARG A 219 -11.07 6.86 13.81
CA ARG A 219 -11.64 6.93 15.16
C ARG A 219 -10.54 7.05 16.22
N ASP A 220 -10.84 7.69 17.33
CA ASP A 220 -9.96 7.73 18.50
C ASP A 220 -10.11 6.42 19.29
N SER A 221 -8.99 5.94 19.84
CA SER A 221 -8.95 4.82 20.76
C SER A 221 -8.43 5.25 22.13
N VAL A 222 -8.52 4.33 23.09
CA VAL A 222 -7.74 4.40 24.33
C VAL A 222 -6.70 3.27 24.35
N PRO A 223 -5.52 3.50 24.93
CA PRO A 223 -4.52 2.44 25.08
C PRO A 223 -5.09 1.26 25.86
N LEU A 224 -4.72 0.05 25.43
CA LEU A 224 -5.06 -1.20 26.10
C LEU A 224 -3.77 -1.84 26.62
N THR A 225 -3.71 -2.13 27.91
CA THR A 225 -2.57 -2.82 28.52
C THR A 225 -3.09 -3.94 29.41
N ASP A 226 -2.67 -5.17 29.17
CA ASP A 226 -3.16 -6.36 29.89
C ASP A 226 -4.69 -6.43 29.95
N ASN A 227 -5.35 -6.16 28.81
CA ASN A 227 -6.81 -6.06 28.66
C ASN A 227 -7.49 -5.04 29.60
N GLN A 228 -6.73 -4.12 30.20
CA GLN A 228 -7.23 -3.02 31.02
C GLN A 228 -7.12 -1.70 30.26
N PHE A 229 -8.11 -0.85 30.47
CA PHE A 229 -8.18 0.47 29.85
C PHE A 229 -8.94 1.44 30.76
N SER A 230 -8.74 2.74 30.56
CA SER A 230 -9.38 3.79 31.35
C SER A 230 -10.29 4.64 30.48
N ILE A 231 -11.52 4.84 30.94
CA ILE A 231 -12.52 5.68 30.28
C ILE A 231 -12.78 6.90 31.15
N ASP A 232 -12.82 8.08 30.54
CA ASP A 232 -13.13 9.33 31.21
C ASP A 232 -14.59 9.78 30.96
N GLY A 233 -15.06 10.71 31.77
CA GLY A 233 -16.46 11.17 31.73
C GLY A 233 -16.86 11.95 30.48
N SER A 234 -15.93 12.29 29.57
CA SER A 234 -16.25 12.94 28.29
C SER A 234 -16.62 11.95 27.18
N VAL A 235 -16.45 10.64 27.41
CA VAL A 235 -16.77 9.60 26.43
C VAL A 235 -18.28 9.39 26.37
N LYS A 236 -18.87 9.61 25.18
CA LYS A 236 -20.30 9.44 24.89
C LYS A 236 -20.65 8.01 24.52
N GLU A 237 -19.73 7.32 23.87
CA GLU A 237 -19.88 5.92 23.47
C GLU A 237 -18.49 5.29 23.45
N MET A 238 -18.40 4.04 23.91
CA MET A 238 -17.24 3.20 23.66
C MET A 238 -17.64 1.93 22.93
N THR A 239 -16.76 1.43 22.09
CA THR A 239 -16.89 0.15 21.40
C THR A 239 -15.65 -0.67 21.71
N VAL A 240 -15.82 -1.78 22.44
CA VAL A 240 -14.78 -2.76 22.71
C VAL A 240 -14.85 -3.83 21.61
N LEU A 241 -13.74 -4.03 20.91
CA LEU A 241 -13.52 -5.15 20.01
C LEU A 241 -12.55 -6.11 20.69
N ALA A 242 -13.03 -7.31 21.03
CA ALA A 242 -12.23 -8.37 21.62
C ALA A 242 -12.17 -9.56 20.66
N PHE A 243 -10.99 -9.92 20.16
CA PHE A 243 -10.76 -11.11 19.35
C PHE A 243 -10.74 -12.37 20.22
N ARG A 244 -11.17 -13.48 19.65
CA ARG A 244 -11.46 -14.71 20.38
C ARG A 244 -11.20 -15.94 19.53
N THR A 245 -10.68 -16.99 20.16
CA THR A 245 -10.62 -18.30 19.53
C THR A 245 -12.01 -18.95 19.44
N PRO A 246 -12.40 -19.55 18.31
CA PRO A 246 -13.66 -20.28 18.19
C PRO A 246 -13.85 -21.34 19.27
N GLY A 247 -15.01 -21.33 19.94
CA GLY A 247 -15.33 -22.25 21.01
C GLY A 247 -14.76 -21.88 22.39
N SER A 248 -14.06 -20.74 22.52
CA SER A 248 -13.69 -20.16 23.81
C SER A 248 -14.91 -19.67 24.60
N GLU A 249 -14.75 -19.50 25.92
CA GLU A 249 -15.77 -18.86 26.76
C GLU A 249 -16.01 -17.41 26.32
N ALA A 250 -17.27 -16.96 26.43
CA ALA A 250 -17.66 -15.59 26.10
C ALA A 250 -16.81 -14.59 26.88
N SER A 251 -16.39 -13.50 26.22
CA SER A 251 -15.71 -12.42 26.93
C SER A 251 -16.61 -11.89 28.03
N VAL A 252 -16.02 -11.43 29.12
CA VAL A 252 -16.73 -10.74 30.19
C VAL A 252 -16.14 -9.34 30.31
N LEU A 253 -17.00 -8.33 30.29
CA LEU A 253 -16.55 -6.95 30.51
C LEU A 253 -16.80 -6.57 31.97
N VAL A 254 -15.74 -6.18 32.68
CA VAL A 254 -15.81 -5.75 34.07
C VAL A 254 -15.79 -4.23 34.12
N ALA A 255 -16.88 -3.66 34.62
CA ALA A 255 -17.04 -2.23 34.81
C ALA A 255 -16.24 -1.70 36.03
N PRO A 256 -16.00 -0.37 36.12
CA PRO A 256 -15.27 0.23 37.23
C PRO A 256 -15.85 -0.05 38.63
N ASP A 257 -17.15 -0.29 38.71
CA ASP A 257 -17.86 -0.64 39.93
C ASP A 257 -17.85 -2.16 40.22
N GLN A 258 -17.04 -2.92 39.49
CA GLN A 258 -16.90 -4.38 39.54
C GLN A 258 -18.12 -5.17 39.03
N GLN A 259 -19.11 -4.51 38.41
CA GLN A 259 -20.18 -5.22 37.74
C GLN A 259 -19.65 -5.96 36.50
N LYS A 260 -20.06 -7.22 36.36
CA LYS A 260 -19.75 -8.04 35.19
C LYS A 260 -20.88 -7.94 34.18
N ILE A 261 -20.55 -7.54 32.97
CA ILE A 261 -21.46 -7.52 31.81
C ILE A 261 -21.16 -8.77 31.00
N VAL A 262 -22.19 -9.59 30.77
CA VAL A 262 -22.04 -10.92 30.15
C VAL A 262 -23.16 -11.15 29.13
N TYR A 263 -22.82 -11.67 27.96
CA TYR A 263 -23.83 -12.06 26.97
C TYR A 263 -24.60 -13.33 27.40
N PRO A 264 -25.94 -13.42 27.23
CA PRO A 264 -26.84 -12.46 26.60
C PRO A 264 -27.58 -11.53 27.58
N ASP A 265 -27.22 -11.49 28.87
CA ASP A 265 -27.89 -10.66 29.89
C ASP A 265 -27.29 -9.25 29.91
N LEU A 266 -27.84 -8.37 29.07
CA LEU A 266 -27.28 -7.06 28.79
C LEU A 266 -28.09 -5.92 29.41
N PRO A 267 -27.44 -4.92 30.02
CA PRO A 267 -28.09 -3.65 30.38
C PRO A 267 -28.63 -2.92 29.15
N GLU A 268 -29.62 -2.03 29.34
CA GLU A 268 -30.27 -1.30 28.24
C GLU A 268 -29.31 -0.44 27.39
N ASN A 269 -28.23 0.07 27.99
CA ASN A 269 -27.24 0.91 27.30
C ASN A 269 -26.09 0.11 26.66
N VAL A 270 -26.17 -1.23 26.67
CA VAL A 270 -25.15 -2.13 26.14
C VAL A 270 -25.71 -2.89 24.94
N ARG A 271 -24.98 -2.83 23.84
CA ARG A 271 -25.19 -3.69 22.68
C ARG A 271 -24.00 -4.63 22.57
N TRP A 272 -24.27 -5.92 22.53
CA TRP A 272 -23.24 -6.94 22.38
C TRP A 272 -23.52 -7.75 21.13
N GLN A 273 -22.61 -7.66 20.17
CA GLN A 273 -22.62 -8.51 18.99
C GLN A 273 -21.59 -9.62 19.20
N HIS A 274 -22.10 -10.82 19.44
CA HIS A 274 -21.30 -12.01 19.65
C HIS A 274 -21.12 -12.76 18.33
N GLU A 275 -19.87 -12.91 17.90
CA GLU A 275 -19.50 -13.66 16.70
C GLU A 275 -18.54 -14.79 17.07
N GLN A 276 -18.29 -15.70 16.12
CA GLN A 276 -17.44 -16.87 16.34
C GLN A 276 -16.00 -16.51 16.72
N TYR A 277 -15.48 -15.38 16.23
CA TYR A 277 -14.07 -15.01 16.32
C TYR A 277 -13.82 -13.66 17.02
N PHE A 278 -14.89 -12.92 17.33
CA PHE A 278 -14.78 -11.67 18.06
C PHE A 278 -16.08 -11.36 18.82
N ASP A 279 -15.96 -10.56 19.86
CA ASP A 279 -17.07 -9.85 20.49
C ASP A 279 -16.93 -8.36 20.20
N LEU A 280 -18.04 -7.74 19.81
CA LEU A 280 -18.14 -6.29 19.68
C LEU A 280 -19.15 -5.75 20.68
N VAL A 281 -18.66 -5.03 21.69
CA VAL A 281 -19.46 -4.51 22.80
C VAL A 281 -19.51 -2.99 22.70
N THR A 282 -20.66 -2.44 22.35
CA THR A 282 -20.89 -0.99 22.32
C THR A 282 -21.67 -0.55 23.55
N ILE A 283 -21.13 0.41 24.30
CA ILE A 283 -21.73 0.96 25.51
C ILE A 283 -21.93 2.46 25.33
N GLU A 284 -23.19 2.88 25.44
CA GLU A 284 -23.55 4.30 25.44
C GLU A 284 -23.39 4.88 26.85
N ASN A 285 -22.79 6.07 26.93
CA ASN A 285 -22.45 6.79 28.15
C ASN A 285 -21.78 5.88 29.21
N PRO A 286 -20.61 5.28 28.90
CA PRO A 286 -19.92 4.40 29.83
C PRO A 286 -19.53 5.12 31.13
N SER A 287 -19.52 4.38 32.25
CA SER A 287 -19.03 4.92 33.51
C SER A 287 -17.52 5.21 33.45
N ALA A 288 -17.12 6.35 34.00
CA ALA A 288 -15.72 6.73 34.08
C ALA A 288 -14.97 5.85 35.08
N GLY A 289 -13.74 5.47 34.73
CA GLY A 289 -12.87 4.63 35.56
C GLY A 289 -12.17 3.55 34.75
N ARG A 290 -11.61 2.58 35.48
CA ARG A 290 -10.87 1.46 34.89
C ARG A 290 -11.82 0.32 34.54
N TRP A 291 -11.73 -0.15 33.31
CA TRP A 291 -12.44 -1.29 32.77
C TRP A 291 -11.46 -2.44 32.52
N LEU A 292 -11.97 -3.67 32.51
CA LEU A 292 -11.20 -4.89 32.22
C LEU A 292 -11.97 -5.80 31.27
N ILE A 293 -11.29 -6.31 30.24
CA ILE A 293 -11.76 -7.38 29.38
C ILE A 293 -11.28 -8.71 29.99
N ASP A 294 -12.16 -9.39 30.70
CA ASP A 294 -11.94 -10.74 31.25
C ASP A 294 -12.20 -11.75 30.11
N GLY A 295 -11.14 -12.05 29.36
CA GLY A 295 -11.17 -12.85 28.15
C GLY A 295 -9.76 -13.13 27.62
N GLU A 296 -9.67 -13.69 26.42
CA GLU A 296 -8.39 -13.97 25.75
C GLU A 296 -7.62 -12.65 25.50
N MET A 297 -6.32 -12.68 25.74
CA MET A 297 -5.46 -11.55 25.42
C MET A 297 -5.06 -11.63 23.94
N ASP A 298 -5.38 -10.58 23.20
CA ASP A 298 -4.98 -10.43 21.80
C ASP A 298 -4.44 -9.01 21.59
N PRO A 299 -3.26 -8.84 20.94
CA PRO A 299 -2.67 -7.52 20.67
C PRO A 299 -3.53 -6.64 19.76
N ASP A 300 -4.46 -7.23 19.01
CA ASP A 300 -5.41 -6.56 18.13
C ASP A 300 -6.72 -6.18 18.81
N ASN A 301 -6.90 -6.50 20.10
CA ASN A 301 -8.02 -5.95 20.88
C ASN A 301 -8.00 -4.42 20.83
N ARG A 302 -9.17 -3.81 20.67
CA ARG A 302 -9.32 -2.35 20.57
C ARG A 302 -10.43 -1.84 21.47
N VAL A 303 -10.23 -0.63 21.97
CA VAL A 303 -11.28 0.16 22.61
C VAL A 303 -11.39 1.48 21.87
N LEU A 304 -12.42 1.59 21.05
CA LEU A 304 -12.72 2.76 20.26
C LEU A 304 -13.68 3.65 21.02
N ILE A 305 -13.50 4.96 20.94
CA ILE A 305 -14.33 5.92 21.69
C ILE A 305 -14.96 6.96 20.77
N LEU A 306 -16.07 7.52 21.24
CA LEU A 306 -16.70 8.72 20.70
C LEU A 306 -16.72 9.79 21.80
N THR A 307 -16.08 10.92 21.56
CA THR A 307 -15.91 12.00 22.53
C THR A 307 -15.87 13.36 21.82
N ASP A 308 -16.19 14.42 22.56
CA ASP A 308 -16.01 15.80 22.08
C ASP A 308 -14.55 16.25 22.12
N MET A 309 -13.74 15.61 22.98
CA MET A 309 -12.30 15.87 23.11
C MET A 309 -11.51 14.86 22.29
N LYS A 310 -11.11 15.25 21.09
CA LYS A 310 -10.48 14.37 20.09
C LYS A 310 -8.98 14.61 19.96
N LEU A 311 -8.25 13.55 19.60
CA LEU A 311 -6.84 13.65 19.22
C LEU A 311 -6.72 13.80 17.71
N ARG A 312 -6.43 15.02 17.25
CA ARG A 312 -6.21 15.30 15.82
C ARG A 312 -4.74 15.15 15.48
N THR A 313 -4.44 14.41 14.42
CA THR A 313 -3.08 14.19 13.91
C THR A 313 -2.97 14.54 12.42
N THR A 314 -1.75 14.75 11.92
CA THR A 314 -1.48 14.69 10.47
C THR A 314 -1.85 13.29 9.97
N ASP A 315 -2.64 13.22 8.90
CA ASP A 315 -2.95 11.96 8.21
C ASP A 315 -1.73 11.56 7.37
N LEU A 316 -1.18 10.37 7.63
CA LEU A 316 -0.08 9.80 6.87
C LEU A 316 -0.61 9.07 5.63
N PRO A 317 0.15 9.05 4.52
CA PRO A 317 -0.24 8.30 3.33
C PRO A 317 -0.29 6.79 3.63
N ASN A 318 -1.12 6.05 2.93
CA ASN A 318 -1.15 4.60 3.11
C ASN A 318 0.13 3.95 2.60
N ASN A 319 0.68 4.48 1.51
CA ASN A 319 1.91 4.02 0.90
C ASN A 319 2.92 5.16 0.74
N MET A 320 4.18 4.87 1.07
CA MET A 320 5.28 5.82 0.89
C MET A 320 6.55 5.11 0.44
N LEU A 321 7.40 5.82 -0.26
CA LEU A 321 8.76 5.40 -0.54
C LEU A 321 9.65 5.61 0.68
N ILE A 322 10.60 4.69 0.84
CA ILE A 322 11.72 4.88 1.76
C ILE A 322 12.42 6.23 1.49
N GLY A 323 12.81 6.95 2.52
CA GLY A 323 13.52 8.24 2.39
C GLY A 323 12.62 9.47 2.17
N GLU A 324 11.30 9.30 2.06
CA GLU A 324 10.37 10.43 2.23
C GLU A 324 10.36 10.93 3.68
N ARG A 325 9.98 12.19 3.87
CA ARG A 325 9.88 12.83 5.20
C ARG A 325 8.56 13.56 5.33
N PHE A 326 7.99 13.52 6.54
CA PHE A 326 6.70 14.13 6.84
C PHE A 326 6.79 14.98 8.10
N ASP A 327 6.17 16.16 8.07
CA ASP A 327 5.94 16.95 9.27
C ASP A 327 4.66 16.42 9.94
N PHE A 328 4.85 15.70 11.03
CA PHE A 328 3.78 15.14 11.84
C PHE A 328 3.40 16.12 12.94
N GLU A 329 2.13 16.49 12.96
CA GLU A 329 1.54 17.35 13.99
C GLU A 329 0.45 16.58 14.72
N ALA A 330 0.34 16.81 16.03
CA ALA A 330 -0.74 16.30 16.86
C ALA A 330 -1.30 17.41 17.75
N SER A 331 -2.61 17.42 18.00
CA SER A 331 -3.25 18.40 18.88
C SER A 331 -4.51 17.81 19.52
N LEU A 332 -4.80 18.22 20.75
CA LEU A 332 -6.09 17.94 21.38
C LEU A 332 -7.09 19.01 20.93
N THR A 333 -8.26 18.56 20.49
CA THR A 333 -9.35 19.45 20.08
C THR A 333 -10.58 19.19 20.94
N GLU A 334 -11.36 20.23 21.23
CA GLU A 334 -12.65 20.13 21.90
C GLU A 334 -13.70 20.79 21.00
N LYS A 335 -14.70 20.02 20.55
CA LYS A 335 -15.74 20.49 19.60
C LYS A 335 -15.16 21.12 18.32
N GLY A 336 -14.02 20.61 17.87
CA GLY A 336 -13.31 21.06 16.66
C GLY A 336 -12.30 22.20 16.89
N GLU A 337 -12.23 22.77 18.09
CA GLU A 337 -11.29 23.84 18.41
C GLU A 337 -10.07 23.29 19.17
N ILE A 338 -8.86 23.70 18.77
CA ILE A 338 -7.62 23.26 19.43
C ILE A 338 -7.55 23.81 20.85
N ILE A 339 -7.24 22.93 21.81
CA ILE A 339 -7.05 23.29 23.22
C ILE A 339 -5.68 23.95 23.38
N ARG A 340 -5.67 25.25 23.70
CA ARG A 340 -4.47 26.09 23.88
C ARG A 340 -4.19 26.51 25.32
N ARG A 341 -5.01 26.06 26.27
CA ARG A 341 -4.90 26.45 27.68
C ARG A 341 -3.61 25.89 28.27
N GLN A 342 -2.60 26.73 28.50
CA GLN A 342 -1.27 26.26 28.89
C GLN A 342 -1.26 25.48 30.21
N ASP A 343 -2.01 25.95 31.22
CA ASP A 343 -2.12 25.28 32.52
C ASP A 343 -2.63 23.83 32.41
N PHE A 344 -3.48 23.57 31.41
CA PHE A 344 -3.96 22.23 31.10
C PHE A 344 -2.88 21.41 30.37
N LEU A 345 -2.27 21.99 29.33
CA LEU A 345 -1.27 21.30 28.50
C LEU A 345 0.00 20.93 29.28
N THR A 346 0.34 21.63 30.36
CA THR A 346 1.43 21.25 31.27
C THR A 346 1.19 19.96 32.05
N LEU A 347 -0.05 19.46 32.10
CA LEU A 347 -0.43 18.21 32.78
C LEU A 347 -0.66 17.06 31.80
N VAL A 348 -0.36 17.28 30.52
CA VAL A 348 -0.59 16.33 29.45
C VAL A 348 0.75 15.78 29.00
N ASP A 349 0.89 14.47 28.97
CA ASP A 349 2.04 13.76 28.40
C ASP A 349 1.70 13.33 26.98
N ALA A 350 2.55 13.70 26.03
CA ALA A 350 2.38 13.42 24.61
C ALA A 350 3.55 12.59 24.10
N ASN A 351 3.24 11.40 23.60
CA ASN A 351 4.21 10.40 23.22
C ASN A 351 3.91 9.89 21.81
N LEU A 352 4.96 9.70 21.00
CA LEU A 352 4.88 9.14 19.66
C LEU A 352 5.77 7.91 19.56
N MET A 353 5.13 6.76 19.38
CA MET A 353 5.79 5.50 19.11
C MET A 353 5.80 5.22 17.60
N GLN A 354 6.98 4.89 17.07
CA GLN A 354 7.13 4.32 15.73
C GLN A 354 7.61 2.88 15.89
N SER A 355 6.97 1.92 15.23
CA SER A 355 7.40 0.52 15.25
C SER A 355 7.37 -0.10 13.86
N HIS A 356 8.24 -1.09 13.65
CA HIS A 356 8.28 -1.91 12.46
C HIS A 356 7.82 -3.33 12.78
N GLU A 357 7.27 -4.03 11.79
CA GLU A 357 6.77 -5.40 11.95
C GLU A 357 7.84 -6.43 12.36
N LEU A 358 9.13 -6.16 12.13
CA LEU A 358 10.23 -7.00 12.59
C LEU A 358 10.70 -6.69 14.02
N GLY A 359 10.04 -5.76 14.71
CA GLY A 359 10.21 -5.52 16.15
C GLY A 359 11.07 -4.31 16.52
N ASP A 360 11.65 -3.60 15.56
CA ASP A 360 12.32 -2.33 15.82
C ASP A 360 11.29 -1.27 16.24
N PHE A 361 11.56 -0.54 17.32
CA PHE A 361 10.70 0.56 17.74
C PHE A 361 11.50 1.77 18.24
N LEU A 362 10.89 2.95 18.10
CA LEU A 362 11.39 4.22 18.58
C LEU A 362 10.28 4.94 19.32
N ASP A 363 10.49 5.13 20.61
CA ASP A 363 9.62 5.91 21.47
C ASP A 363 10.13 7.35 21.58
N SER A 364 9.22 8.33 21.68
CA SER A 364 9.54 9.74 21.59
C SER A 364 8.54 10.66 22.28
N GLU A 365 8.99 11.30 23.35
CA GLU A 365 8.26 12.38 24.04
C GLU A 365 8.21 13.65 23.18
N LEU A 366 7.01 14.21 22.99
CA LEU A 366 6.78 15.40 22.18
C LEU A 366 6.50 16.66 23.00
N ASN A 367 6.45 16.57 24.33
CA ASN A 367 6.15 17.70 25.21
C ASN A 367 7.07 18.91 25.00
N SER A 368 8.34 18.68 24.66
CA SER A 368 9.31 19.76 24.40
C SER A 368 9.11 20.47 23.06
N SER A 369 8.45 19.82 22.08
CA SER A 369 8.11 20.39 20.77
C SER A 369 6.71 21.01 20.74
N GLN A 370 6.04 21.06 21.90
CA GLN A 370 4.72 21.64 22.04
C GLN A 370 4.77 23.16 21.89
N HIS A 371 3.95 23.69 20.98
CA HIS A 371 3.75 25.13 20.81
C HIS A 371 2.29 25.42 20.45
N ASP A 372 1.65 26.32 21.18
CA ASP A 372 0.26 26.76 20.93
C ASP A 372 -0.76 25.61 20.76
N GLY A 373 -0.64 24.58 21.61
CA GLY A 373 -1.52 23.39 21.59
C GLY A 373 -1.16 22.32 20.56
N VAL A 374 -0.09 22.52 19.77
CA VAL A 374 0.35 21.60 18.72
C VAL A 374 1.69 20.97 19.10
N TYR A 375 1.75 19.64 19.05
CA TYR A 375 2.97 18.83 19.18
C TYR A 375 3.50 18.52 17.79
N SER A 376 4.79 18.73 17.55
CA SER A 376 5.38 18.61 16.21
C SER A 376 6.59 17.68 16.18
N ARG A 377 6.74 16.92 15.10
CA ARG A 377 7.93 16.09 14.84
C ARG A 377 8.08 15.77 13.36
N GLN A 378 9.31 15.72 12.88
CA GLN A 378 9.60 15.19 11.54
C GLN A 378 9.75 13.66 11.58
N LEU A 379 8.99 12.96 10.74
CA LEU A 379 9.06 11.51 10.51
C LEU A 379 9.80 11.20 9.21
N GLY A 380 10.19 9.93 9.04
CA GLY A 380 10.86 9.45 7.82
C GLY A 380 12.13 8.62 8.07
N ASN A 381 12.95 9.05 9.04
CA ASN A 381 14.28 8.46 9.22
C ASN A 381 14.28 7.08 9.93
N PHE A 382 13.22 6.74 10.67
CA PHE A 382 13.11 5.46 11.38
C PHE A 382 12.33 4.41 10.58
N PHE A 383 11.64 4.83 9.52
CA PHE A 383 10.86 3.91 8.70
C PHE A 383 11.75 2.92 7.97
N GLN A 384 11.31 1.67 7.98
CA GLN A 384 11.96 0.56 7.28
C GLN A 384 11.02 -0.01 6.22
N PRO A 385 11.53 -0.65 5.15
CA PRO A 385 10.67 -1.30 4.18
C PRO A 385 9.68 -2.29 4.81
N GLY A 386 8.44 -2.31 4.31
CA GLY A 386 7.34 -3.11 4.86
C GLY A 386 6.41 -2.30 5.75
N ARG A 387 5.71 -2.99 6.66
CA ARG A 387 4.70 -2.37 7.52
C ARG A 387 5.34 -1.64 8.70
N ASN A 388 4.94 -0.38 8.88
CA ASN A 388 5.31 0.44 10.02
C ASN A 388 4.06 0.98 10.69
N ASP A 389 4.07 1.07 12.01
CA ASP A 389 3.01 1.68 12.81
C ASP A 389 3.51 2.97 13.45
N VAL A 390 2.63 3.98 13.44
CA VAL A 390 2.83 5.26 14.11
C VAL A 390 1.68 5.44 15.10
N VAL A 391 1.99 5.38 16.39
CA VAL A 391 1.01 5.48 17.47
C VAL A 391 1.27 6.76 18.27
N MET A 392 0.35 7.71 18.16
CA MET A 392 0.35 8.93 18.97
C MET A 392 -0.53 8.70 20.20
N THR A 393 0.06 8.80 21.38
CA THR A 393 -0.65 8.68 22.66
C THR A 393 -0.56 9.98 23.43
N VAL A 394 -1.71 10.47 23.88
CA VAL A 394 -1.83 11.67 24.70
C VAL A 394 -2.57 11.31 25.99
N LYS A 395 -1.91 11.51 27.12
CA LYS A 395 -2.38 11.07 28.43
C LYS A 395 -2.35 12.20 29.44
N SER A 396 -3.29 12.16 30.38
CA SER A 396 -3.26 12.92 31.63
C SER A 396 -3.74 12.04 32.79
N GLU A 397 -3.87 12.60 33.99
CA GLU A 397 -4.52 11.89 35.10
C GLU A 397 -5.99 11.54 34.84
N THR A 398 -6.66 12.31 33.99
CA THR A 398 -8.12 12.23 33.82
C THR A 398 -8.57 11.62 32.50
N PHE A 399 -7.69 11.46 31.52
CA PHE A 399 -8.04 10.93 30.21
C PHE A 399 -6.83 10.34 29.50
N GLU A 400 -7.10 9.44 28.55
CA GLU A 400 -6.12 8.90 27.61
C GLU A 400 -6.73 8.92 26.21
N ARG A 401 -5.95 9.32 25.21
CA ARG A 401 -6.33 9.28 23.78
C ARG A 401 -5.18 8.65 23.02
N GLU A 402 -5.52 7.75 22.11
CA GLU A 402 -4.57 7.11 21.23
C GLU A 402 -5.05 7.26 19.78
N ARG A 403 -4.08 7.47 18.89
CA ARG A 403 -4.27 7.50 17.46
C ARG A 403 -3.20 6.64 16.80
N ARG A 404 -3.62 5.51 16.23
CA ARG A 404 -2.78 4.59 15.46
C ARG A 404 -2.93 4.86 13.97
N GLN A 405 -1.81 4.94 13.27
CA GLN A 405 -1.74 5.00 11.82
C GLN A 405 -0.69 4.01 11.34
N GLN A 406 -1.12 3.01 10.57
CA GLN A 406 -0.21 2.10 9.90
C GLN A 406 0.21 2.69 8.55
N ILE A 407 1.40 2.40 8.05
CA ILE A 407 1.89 2.81 6.73
C ILE A 407 2.66 1.65 6.07
N ASN A 408 2.59 1.56 4.75
CA ASN A 408 3.40 0.64 3.96
C ASN A 408 4.56 1.41 3.35
N VAL A 409 5.78 1.02 3.69
CA VAL A 409 6.99 1.65 3.20
C VAL A 409 7.56 0.78 2.09
N VAL A 410 7.50 1.29 0.87
CA VAL A 410 8.04 0.61 -0.30
C VAL A 410 9.56 0.82 -0.33
N PRO A 411 10.33 -0.26 -0.58
CA PRO A 411 11.78 -0.17 -0.70
C PRO A 411 12.18 0.67 -1.92
N LEU A 412 13.49 0.70 -2.21
CA LEU A 412 14.04 1.43 -3.33
C LEU A 412 13.35 1.02 -4.66
N PRO A 413 12.69 1.96 -5.37
CA PRO A 413 11.99 1.69 -6.63
C PRO A 413 12.93 1.76 -7.84
N VAL A 414 14.17 1.30 -7.68
CA VAL A 414 15.21 1.37 -8.72
C VAL A 414 15.97 0.06 -8.74
N ASN A 415 15.94 -0.63 -9.89
CA ASN A 415 16.81 -1.76 -10.14
C ASN A 415 18.19 -1.24 -10.59
N ILE A 416 19.26 -1.70 -9.92
CA ILE A 416 20.62 -1.23 -10.17
C ILE A 416 21.46 -2.42 -10.59
N GLU A 417 21.95 -2.39 -11.84
CA GLU A 417 22.79 -3.43 -12.40
C GLU A 417 24.15 -2.87 -12.77
N ALA A 418 25.22 -3.42 -12.19
CA ALA A 418 26.59 -3.10 -12.55
C ALA A 418 27.20 -4.25 -13.34
N THR A 419 27.73 -3.95 -14.53
CA THR A 419 28.35 -4.92 -15.42
C THR A 419 29.74 -4.47 -15.82
N GLN A 420 30.71 -5.39 -15.78
CA GLN A 420 32.04 -5.14 -16.34
C GLN A 420 32.01 -5.39 -17.85
N ILE A 421 32.44 -4.39 -18.63
CA ILE A 421 32.56 -4.53 -20.08
C ILE A 421 33.81 -5.40 -20.37
N PRO A 422 33.73 -6.44 -21.24
CA PRO A 422 34.83 -7.38 -21.56
C PRO A 422 36.05 -6.78 -22.29
N GLN A 423 36.44 -5.55 -21.99
CA GLN A 423 37.52 -4.80 -22.62
C GLN A 423 38.65 -4.57 -21.60
N ARG A 424 39.60 -5.52 -21.52
CA ARG A 424 40.69 -5.51 -20.52
C ARG A 424 41.54 -4.24 -20.50
N SER A 425 41.65 -3.53 -21.63
CA SER A 425 42.48 -2.32 -21.73
C SER A 425 41.87 -1.10 -21.05
N THR A 426 40.54 -1.05 -20.90
CA THR A 426 39.82 0.12 -20.37
C THR A 426 39.15 -0.14 -19.03
N ARG A 427 39.11 -1.40 -18.57
CA ARG A 427 38.51 -1.84 -17.27
C ARG A 427 37.24 -1.06 -16.95
N THR A 428 36.31 -1.13 -17.89
CA THR A 428 35.13 -0.27 -17.90
C THR A 428 33.98 -0.97 -17.21
N HIS A 429 33.35 -0.29 -16.25
CA HIS A 429 32.12 -0.73 -15.62
C HIS A 429 30.96 0.14 -16.11
N ARG A 430 29.85 -0.50 -16.42
CA ARG A 430 28.60 0.14 -16.79
C ARG A 430 27.56 -0.14 -15.72
N ILE A 431 26.98 0.93 -15.19
CA ILE A 431 25.93 0.88 -14.19
C ILE A 431 24.64 1.33 -14.89
N ASN A 432 23.69 0.42 -15.01
CA ASN A 432 22.35 0.67 -15.50
C ASN A 432 21.41 0.83 -14.30
N LEU A 433 20.56 1.83 -14.33
CA LEU A 433 19.54 2.05 -13.32
C LEU A 433 18.19 2.14 -14.03
N GLU A 434 17.30 1.19 -13.72
CA GLU A 434 15.93 1.14 -14.22
C GLU A 434 14.99 1.58 -13.10
N VAL A 435 14.21 2.63 -13.35
CA VAL A 435 13.36 3.29 -12.37
C VAL A 435 11.92 2.87 -12.54
N ASP A 436 11.27 2.45 -11.45
CA ASP A 436 9.83 2.20 -11.44
C ASP A 436 9.05 3.52 -11.36
N THR A 437 8.44 3.88 -12.49
CA THR A 437 7.70 5.14 -12.67
C THR A 437 6.38 5.19 -11.91
N ALA A 438 5.89 4.05 -11.38
CA ALA A 438 4.72 4.01 -10.51
C ALA A 438 4.98 4.71 -9.16
N TRP A 439 6.25 4.75 -8.72
CA TRP A 439 6.62 5.29 -7.42
C TRP A 439 7.47 6.55 -7.48
N LEU A 440 8.29 6.70 -8.52
CA LEU A 440 9.23 7.80 -8.64
C LEU A 440 9.03 8.57 -9.95
N SER A 441 8.76 9.86 -9.85
CA SER A 441 8.65 10.75 -11.01
C SER A 441 10.00 10.96 -11.66
N THR A 442 10.06 10.74 -12.97
CA THR A 442 11.28 10.81 -13.79
C THR A 442 11.56 12.22 -14.32
N GLU A 443 10.60 13.14 -14.20
CA GLU A 443 10.74 14.52 -14.69
C GLU A 443 11.75 15.33 -13.86
N ASN A 444 11.78 15.10 -12.55
CA ASN A 444 12.59 15.86 -11.58
C ASN A 444 13.62 14.97 -10.86
N LEU A 445 13.95 13.82 -11.42
CA LEU A 445 14.88 12.87 -10.82
C LEU A 445 16.33 13.24 -11.15
N ALA A 446 17.09 13.61 -10.12
CA ALA A 446 18.54 13.82 -10.19
C ALA A 446 19.27 12.67 -9.50
N ILE A 447 20.15 11.99 -10.24
CA ILE A 447 20.98 10.89 -9.73
C ILE A 447 22.45 11.29 -9.83
N SER A 448 23.13 11.28 -8.69
CA SER A 448 24.56 11.49 -8.59
C SER A 448 25.22 10.25 -8.00
N ALA A 449 26.45 9.97 -8.42
CA ALA A 449 27.25 8.84 -7.96
C ALA A 449 28.58 9.33 -7.38
N LEU A 450 28.99 8.75 -6.27
CA LEU A 450 30.27 9.00 -5.62
C LEU A 450 31.07 7.69 -5.63
N LEU A 451 32.16 7.67 -6.39
CA LEU A 451 33.09 6.54 -6.44
C LEU A 451 34.20 6.77 -5.41
N GLY A 452 34.32 5.89 -4.43
CA GLY A 452 35.40 5.91 -3.44
C GLY A 452 36.40 4.78 -3.67
N ALA A 453 37.69 5.09 -3.65
CA ALA A 453 38.77 4.11 -3.66
C ALA A 453 39.24 3.77 -2.22
N PRO A 454 39.92 2.62 -2.01
CA PRO A 454 40.42 2.21 -0.69
C PRO A 454 41.47 3.14 -0.09
N ASP A 455 42.13 3.98 -0.91
CA ASP A 455 43.11 4.99 -0.48
C ASP A 455 42.45 6.27 0.09
N GLY A 456 41.11 6.35 0.04
CA GLY A 456 40.33 7.51 0.47
C GLY A 456 40.06 8.54 -0.63
N SER A 457 40.49 8.30 -1.87
CA SER A 457 40.17 9.16 -3.01
C SER A 457 38.70 9.01 -3.41
N GLU A 458 38.04 10.14 -3.72
CA GLU A 458 36.61 10.18 -4.09
C GLU A 458 36.39 10.95 -5.40
N TRP A 459 35.54 10.43 -6.29
CA TRP A 459 35.14 11.06 -7.55
C TRP A 459 33.62 11.12 -7.69
N SER A 460 33.09 12.30 -8.01
CA SER A 460 31.65 12.50 -8.24
C SER A 460 31.33 12.42 -9.73
N TYR A 461 30.27 11.68 -10.07
CA TYR A 461 29.73 11.53 -11.41
C TYR A 461 28.25 11.86 -11.43
N ASP A 462 27.79 12.51 -12.50
CA ASP A 462 26.37 12.62 -12.80
C ASP A 462 25.95 11.41 -13.65
N VAL A 463 24.80 10.82 -13.33
CA VAL A 463 24.27 9.68 -14.08
C VAL A 463 23.36 10.20 -15.19
N ILE A 464 23.60 9.74 -16.42
CA ILE A 464 22.94 10.27 -17.61
C ILE A 464 21.61 9.54 -17.82
N LYS A 465 20.51 10.29 -18.01
CA LYS A 465 19.22 9.76 -18.46
C LYS A 465 19.32 9.35 -19.93
N LEU A 466 19.08 8.09 -20.25
CA LEU A 466 19.08 7.55 -21.62
C LEU A 466 17.68 7.51 -22.21
N ASP A 467 16.71 7.10 -21.38
CA ASP A 467 15.29 7.00 -21.72
C ASP A 467 14.45 7.42 -20.51
N ASP A 468 13.13 7.39 -20.61
CA ASP A 468 12.23 7.80 -19.53
C ASP A 468 12.40 6.98 -18.25
N GLU A 469 12.76 5.71 -18.35
CA GLU A 469 12.92 4.79 -17.22
C GLU A 469 14.38 4.36 -16.98
N LEU A 470 15.31 4.74 -17.86
CA LEU A 470 16.67 4.23 -17.87
C LEU A 470 17.72 5.32 -17.70
N TRP A 471 18.59 5.14 -16.70
CA TRP A 471 19.78 5.93 -16.45
C TRP A 471 21.03 5.06 -16.58
N GLN A 472 22.13 5.65 -17.03
CA GLN A 472 23.38 4.92 -17.19
C GLN A 472 24.57 5.78 -16.73
N LEU A 473 25.49 5.13 -16.04
CA LEU A 473 26.82 5.63 -15.75
C LEU A 473 27.86 4.67 -16.35
N THR A 474 28.89 5.21 -16.98
CA THR A 474 30.03 4.42 -17.47
C THR A 474 31.30 4.96 -16.84
N ILE A 475 32.00 4.11 -16.10
CA ILE A 475 33.25 4.42 -15.43
C ILE A 475 34.35 3.60 -16.12
N ALA A 476 35.42 4.25 -16.54
CA ALA A 476 36.55 3.61 -17.21
C ALA A 476 37.85 3.90 -16.47
N GLU A 477 38.92 3.19 -16.84
CA GLU A 477 40.28 3.37 -16.33
C GLU A 477 40.43 3.06 -14.83
N LEU A 478 39.66 2.10 -14.30
CA LEU A 478 39.84 1.61 -12.93
C LEU A 478 41.16 0.83 -12.77
N ASP A 479 41.75 0.87 -11.57
CA ASP A 479 42.99 0.16 -11.27
C ASP A 479 42.75 -1.36 -11.08
N PRO A 480 43.69 -2.22 -11.54
CA PRO A 480 43.55 -3.66 -11.40
C PRO A 480 43.64 -4.10 -9.93
N GLY A 481 42.81 -5.06 -9.54
CA GLY A 481 42.82 -5.63 -8.19
C GLY A 481 42.37 -4.67 -7.08
N VAL A 482 41.80 -3.52 -7.44
CA VAL A 482 41.24 -2.54 -6.51
C VAL A 482 39.72 -2.64 -6.51
N THR A 483 39.13 -2.85 -5.33
CA THR A 483 37.68 -2.78 -5.13
C THR A 483 37.27 -1.34 -4.89
N TYR A 484 36.45 -0.77 -5.77
CA TYR A 484 35.88 0.56 -5.60
C TYR A 484 34.46 0.49 -5.01
N ASN A 485 34.12 1.47 -4.18
CA ASN A 485 32.78 1.63 -3.61
C ASN A 485 32.02 2.72 -4.35
N LEU A 486 30.96 2.37 -5.09
CA LEU A 486 30.07 3.33 -5.72
C LEU A 486 28.85 3.59 -4.83
N GLN A 487 28.71 4.81 -4.34
CA GLN A 487 27.55 5.27 -3.58
C GLN A 487 26.67 6.15 -4.46
N LEU A 488 25.41 5.77 -4.63
CA LEU A 488 24.44 6.55 -5.40
C LEU A 488 23.59 7.40 -4.46
N GLN A 489 23.21 8.59 -4.91
CA GLN A 489 22.27 9.48 -4.24
C GLN A 489 21.24 9.96 -5.26
N MET A 490 19.97 9.84 -4.91
CA MET A 490 18.86 10.22 -5.79
C MET A 490 17.99 11.25 -5.07
N ARG A 491 17.71 12.36 -5.74
CA ARG A 491 16.76 13.39 -5.29
C ARG A 491 15.66 13.49 -6.33
N GLY A 492 14.41 13.36 -5.91
CA GLY A 492 13.28 13.42 -6.81
C GLY A 492 11.96 13.64 -6.08
N GLN A 493 10.87 13.32 -6.76
CA GLN A 493 9.52 13.40 -6.21
C GLN A 493 8.71 12.15 -6.57
N THR A 494 7.73 11.79 -5.76
CA THR A 494 6.72 10.77 -6.15
C THR A 494 5.77 11.37 -7.19
N PRO A 495 4.96 10.56 -7.91
CA PRO A 495 3.91 11.05 -8.79
C PRO A 495 2.90 12.01 -8.12
N GLU A 496 2.75 11.92 -6.79
CA GLU A 496 1.93 12.83 -5.97
C GLU A 496 2.64 14.15 -5.60
N GLY A 497 3.88 14.35 -6.06
CA GLY A 497 4.67 15.56 -5.79
C GLY A 497 5.38 15.56 -4.43
N ARG A 498 5.41 14.43 -3.71
CA ARG A 498 6.12 14.32 -2.42
C ARG A 498 7.62 14.20 -2.64
N SER A 499 8.41 14.97 -1.90
CA SER A 499 9.87 14.98 -2.06
C SER A 499 10.51 13.73 -1.43
N VAL A 500 11.43 13.11 -2.16
CA VAL A 500 12.12 11.89 -1.71
C VAL A 500 13.63 12.01 -1.90
N PHE A 501 14.38 11.49 -0.93
CA PHE A 501 15.83 11.32 -1.01
C PHE A 501 16.18 9.85 -0.80
N LEU A 502 16.71 9.22 -1.85
CA LEU A 502 17.08 7.80 -1.83
C LEU A 502 18.59 7.65 -1.82
N GLN A 503 19.06 6.71 -1.01
CA GLN A 503 20.45 6.32 -0.95
C GLN A 503 20.54 4.79 -0.92
N PRO A 504 20.64 4.12 -2.09
CA PRO A 504 20.78 2.67 -2.14
C PRO A 504 22.05 2.17 -1.45
N ALA A 505 22.12 0.85 -1.28
CA ALA A 505 23.33 0.19 -0.83
C ALA A 505 24.51 0.48 -1.79
N ARG A 506 25.72 0.47 -1.23
CA ARG A 506 26.94 0.68 -2.01
C ARG A 506 27.12 -0.46 -3.01
N VAL A 507 27.42 -0.11 -4.25
CA VAL A 507 27.75 -1.07 -5.31
C VAL A 507 29.26 -1.26 -5.32
N LEU A 508 29.72 -2.50 -5.18
CA LEU A 508 31.14 -2.84 -5.28
C LEU A 508 31.51 -3.03 -6.75
N LEU A 509 32.56 -2.35 -7.19
CA LEU A 509 33.11 -2.50 -8.53
C LEU A 509 34.48 -3.18 -8.40
N GLU A 510 34.54 -4.45 -8.78
CA GLU A 510 35.77 -5.25 -8.80
C GLU A 510 36.16 -5.58 -10.24
N ASP A 511 37.47 -5.69 -10.49
CA ASP A 511 38.01 -6.16 -11.76
C ASP A 511 38.08 -7.69 -11.75
N GLU A 512 37.16 -8.36 -12.45
CA GLU A 512 37.09 -9.83 -12.48
C GLU A 512 38.16 -10.49 -13.38
N PHE A 513 39.02 -9.70 -14.06
CA PHE A 513 39.98 -10.24 -15.02
C PHE A 513 41.15 -11.05 -14.44
N ASP A 514 41.34 -11.08 -13.11
CA ASP A 514 42.47 -11.75 -12.44
C ASP A 514 42.19 -13.16 -11.87
N SER A 515 41.05 -13.79 -12.17
CA SER A 515 40.76 -15.18 -11.75
C SER A 515 40.97 -16.22 -12.85
N VAL A 516 42.17 -16.27 -13.44
CA VAL A 516 42.64 -17.50 -14.12
C VAL A 516 43.97 -17.91 -13.49
N PRO A 517 44.05 -19.05 -12.75
CA PRO A 517 45.34 -19.56 -12.31
C PRO A 517 46.20 -19.83 -13.55
N LEU A 518 47.40 -19.25 -13.60
CA LEU A 518 48.42 -19.66 -14.56
C LEU A 518 48.70 -21.15 -14.36
N ALA A 519 48.12 -21.99 -15.22
CA ALA A 519 48.61 -23.35 -15.38
C ALA A 519 50.04 -23.25 -15.93
N GLU A 520 51.01 -23.61 -15.08
CA GLU A 520 52.42 -23.70 -15.45
C GLU A 520 52.57 -24.60 -16.67
N ILE A 521 53.17 -24.05 -17.73
CA ILE A 521 53.57 -24.79 -18.91
C ILE A 521 54.83 -25.58 -18.52
N SER A 522 54.68 -26.81 -18.03
CA SER A 522 55.79 -27.77 -17.98
C SER A 522 55.84 -28.53 -19.30
N THR A 523 56.86 -28.23 -20.09
CA THR A 523 57.29 -29.03 -21.24
C THR A 523 57.93 -30.30 -20.71
N ASP A 524 57.45 -31.48 -21.12
CA ASP A 524 58.36 -32.63 -21.25
C ASP A 524 57.87 -33.67 -22.27
N ILE A 525 58.87 -34.35 -22.83
CA ILE A 525 58.92 -34.91 -24.19
C ILE A 525 58.49 -36.38 -24.22
N ALA A 526 57.85 -36.75 -25.34
CA ALA A 526 57.63 -38.06 -25.98
C ALA A 526 58.07 -39.38 -25.29
N THR A 527 57.28 -40.45 -25.47
CA THR A 527 57.71 -41.72 -26.13
C THR A 527 56.53 -42.71 -26.33
N THR A 528 56.27 -43.04 -27.60
CA THR A 528 55.73 -44.25 -28.27
C THR A 528 54.70 -45.20 -27.62
N THR A 529 53.65 -45.44 -28.41
CA THR A 529 52.78 -46.64 -28.56
C THR A 529 53.53 -48.00 -28.51
N PRO A 530 52.87 -49.17 -28.24
CA PRO A 530 51.77 -49.70 -29.07
C PRO A 530 50.64 -50.53 -28.41
N VAL A 531 49.57 -50.59 -29.21
CA VAL A 531 48.34 -51.42 -29.26
C VAL A 531 48.69 -52.94 -29.21
N GLU A 532 48.00 -53.88 -28.56
CA GLU A 532 46.66 -54.51 -28.77
C GLU A 532 46.61 -55.85 -27.92
N PRO A 533 45.66 -56.81 -28.05
CA PRO A 533 44.17 -56.89 -27.93
C PRO A 533 43.71 -57.87 -26.80
N VAL A 534 42.43 -58.29 -26.81
CA VAL A 534 41.80 -59.59 -26.38
C VAL A 534 40.75 -59.39 -25.26
N ILE A 535 39.45 -59.29 -25.55
CA ILE A 535 38.41 -60.31 -25.91
C ILE A 535 37.77 -60.99 -24.68
N ASP A 536 36.44 -60.80 -24.56
CA ASP A 536 35.30 -61.66 -24.10
C ASP A 536 35.44 -62.50 -22.81
N GLU A 537 34.45 -62.75 -21.95
CA GLU A 537 32.98 -62.63 -21.81
C GLU A 537 32.68 -63.30 -20.41
N PRO A 538 31.46 -63.71 -19.98
CA PRO A 538 30.20 -63.00 -19.77
C PRO A 538 29.58 -63.27 -18.35
N VAL A 539 28.34 -62.79 -18.13
CA VAL A 539 27.29 -63.30 -17.21
C VAL A 539 27.38 -62.93 -15.71
N HIS A 540 26.45 -62.12 -15.18
CA HIS A 540 25.10 -62.61 -14.80
C HIS A 540 24.12 -61.46 -14.53
N ASP A 541 22.90 -61.74 -14.95
CA ASP A 541 21.70 -60.92 -14.97
C ASP A 541 21.03 -60.91 -13.58
N SER A 542 20.47 -59.76 -13.21
CA SER A 542 19.30 -59.65 -12.32
C SER A 542 18.64 -58.29 -12.56
N THR A 543 17.85 -58.28 -13.62
CA THR A 543 16.67 -57.43 -13.84
C THR A 543 15.96 -56.92 -12.58
N VAL A 544 15.76 -55.60 -12.51
CA VAL A 544 14.54 -54.98 -11.96
C VAL A 544 14.11 -53.89 -12.95
N THR A 545 12.93 -54.10 -13.53
CA THR A 545 12.26 -53.20 -14.47
C THR A 545 11.60 -52.04 -13.73
N SER A 546 11.80 -50.81 -14.22
CA SER A 546 10.76 -49.79 -14.19
C SER A 546 10.91 -48.87 -15.40
N GLU A 547 9.86 -48.80 -16.21
CA GLU A 547 9.72 -47.94 -17.38
C GLU A 547 9.62 -46.47 -16.98
N LYS A 548 10.32 -45.59 -17.71
CA LYS A 548 9.75 -44.34 -18.26
C LYS A 548 10.72 -43.69 -19.24
N THR A 549 10.36 -43.76 -20.51
CA THR A 549 10.94 -42.98 -21.62
C THR A 549 9.90 -42.03 -22.19
N SER A 550 10.39 -40.89 -22.67
CA SER A 550 9.79 -39.91 -23.58
C SER A 550 8.77 -38.90 -23.01
N PHE A 551 9.27 -37.70 -22.66
CA PHE A 551 8.44 -36.49 -22.59
C PHE A 551 9.12 -35.18 -23.05
N PHE A 552 10.38 -35.18 -23.49
CA PHE A 552 11.11 -33.93 -23.81
C PHE A 552 11.35 -33.62 -25.30
N ASP A 553 11.05 -34.52 -26.24
CA ASP A 553 11.37 -34.29 -27.66
C ASP A 553 10.26 -33.61 -28.49
N ASN A 554 9.07 -33.38 -27.93
CA ASN A 554 7.91 -32.91 -28.72
C ASN A 554 7.66 -31.39 -28.67
N GLU A 555 8.14 -30.67 -27.65
CA GLU A 555 7.91 -29.21 -27.55
C GLU A 555 8.85 -28.39 -28.44
N MET A 556 10.10 -28.84 -28.63
CA MET A 556 11.10 -28.10 -29.40
C MET A 556 10.79 -28.08 -30.91
N ASN A 557 10.17 -29.14 -31.45
CA ASN A 557 9.74 -29.20 -32.85
C ASN A 557 8.52 -28.32 -33.14
N LEU A 558 7.62 -28.13 -32.17
CA LEU A 558 6.42 -27.30 -32.36
C LEU A 558 6.76 -25.80 -32.39
N ALA A 559 7.71 -25.36 -31.55
CA ALA A 559 8.18 -23.98 -31.51
C ALA A 559 8.88 -23.57 -32.82
N MET A 560 9.77 -24.43 -33.34
CA MET A 560 10.46 -24.20 -34.62
C MET A 560 9.48 -24.14 -35.81
N THR A 561 8.42 -24.96 -35.79
CA THR A 561 7.40 -24.96 -36.85
C THR A 561 6.55 -23.68 -36.83
N LYS A 562 6.20 -23.16 -35.64
CA LYS A 562 5.46 -21.88 -35.50
C LYS A 562 6.27 -20.69 -35.99
N LEU A 563 7.58 -20.65 -35.70
CA LEU A 563 8.49 -19.59 -36.12
C LEU A 563 8.68 -19.55 -37.65
N ALA A 564 8.77 -20.73 -38.28
CA ALA A 564 8.85 -20.85 -39.74
C ALA A 564 7.56 -20.36 -40.45
N ILE A 565 6.39 -20.66 -39.90
CA ILE A 565 5.10 -20.20 -40.45
C ILE A 565 4.95 -18.68 -40.31
N GLY A 566 5.36 -18.12 -39.15
CA GLY A 566 5.32 -16.66 -38.93
C GLY A 566 6.17 -15.89 -39.94
N ASN A 567 7.40 -16.34 -40.19
CA ASN A 567 8.29 -15.71 -41.17
C ASN A 567 7.77 -15.79 -42.61
N LEU A 568 7.07 -16.88 -42.97
CA LEU A 568 6.49 -17.05 -44.30
C LEU A 568 5.32 -16.07 -44.54
N ILE A 569 4.51 -15.80 -43.51
CA ILE A 569 3.41 -14.82 -43.57
C ILE A 569 3.96 -13.39 -43.75
N ILE A 570 5.03 -13.05 -43.03
CA ILE A 570 5.67 -11.72 -43.15
C ILE A 570 6.22 -11.51 -44.57
N LEU A 571 6.90 -12.51 -45.14
CA LEU A 571 7.40 -12.44 -46.51
C LEU A 571 6.27 -12.31 -47.53
N MET A 572 5.14 -12.97 -47.31
CA MET A 572 3.97 -12.86 -48.19
C MET A 572 3.35 -11.45 -48.14
N LEU A 573 3.25 -10.85 -46.95
CA LEU A 573 2.74 -9.49 -46.77
C LEU A 573 3.67 -8.43 -47.40
N LEU A 574 4.99 -8.59 -47.25
CA LEU A 574 5.98 -7.73 -47.91
C LEU A 574 5.91 -7.84 -49.43
N GLY A 575 5.73 -9.06 -49.96
CA GLY A 575 5.52 -9.29 -51.39
C GLY A 575 4.24 -8.63 -51.91
N LEU A 576 3.14 -8.70 -51.14
CA LEU A 576 1.86 -8.08 -51.50
C LEU A 576 1.95 -6.55 -51.48
N ALA A 577 2.63 -5.98 -50.47
CA ALA A 577 2.88 -4.55 -50.37
C ALA A 577 3.73 -4.04 -51.53
N TYR A 578 4.81 -4.75 -51.88
CA TYR A 578 5.66 -4.43 -53.02
C TYR A 578 4.90 -4.51 -54.35
N TRP A 579 4.07 -5.55 -54.55
CA TRP A 579 3.25 -5.68 -55.74
C TRP A 579 2.23 -4.54 -55.88
N ARG A 580 1.60 -4.14 -54.77
CA ARG A 580 0.61 -3.05 -54.73
C ARG A 580 1.27 -1.69 -55.00
N TRP A 581 2.47 -1.46 -54.45
CA TRP A 581 3.28 -0.27 -54.72
C TRP A 581 3.70 -0.19 -56.20
N ARG A 582 4.13 -1.31 -56.80
CA ARG A 582 4.52 -1.36 -58.22
C ARG A 582 3.35 -1.14 -59.16
N LYS A 583 2.14 -1.57 -58.78
CA LYS A 583 0.91 -1.29 -59.52
C LYS A 583 0.55 0.20 -59.46
N TYR A 584 0.72 0.84 -58.30
CA TYR A 584 0.44 2.27 -58.12
C TYR A 584 1.36 3.18 -58.96
N GLN A 585 2.63 2.79 -59.14
CA GLN A 585 3.55 3.53 -60.02
C GLN A 585 3.26 3.38 -61.51
N ARG A 586 2.53 2.33 -61.92
CA ARG A 586 2.23 2.05 -63.33
C ARG A 586 1.02 2.84 -63.86
N ASP A 587 0.17 3.33 -62.96
CA ASP A 587 -1.04 4.09 -63.27
C ASP A 587 -0.83 5.62 -63.15
N TYR A 588 0.40 6.08 -62.90
CA TYR A 588 0.74 7.50 -62.80
C TYR A 588 1.14 8.07 -64.17
N VAL A 589 0.17 8.60 -64.92
CA VAL A 589 0.42 9.45 -66.10
C VAL A 589 0.53 10.91 -65.61
N PRO A 590 1.68 11.58 -65.76
CA PRO A 590 1.80 12.97 -65.33
C PRO A 590 1.06 13.89 -66.31
N ALA A 591 0.02 14.55 -65.84
CA ALA A 591 -0.60 15.67 -66.55
C ALA A 591 0.19 16.94 -66.22
N GLY A 592 1.02 17.38 -67.17
CA GLY A 592 1.70 18.67 -67.09
C GLY A 592 2.50 18.95 -68.36
N GLU A 593 1.87 19.67 -69.29
CA GLU A 593 2.40 20.77 -70.13
C GLU A 593 1.82 20.75 -71.56
N MET A 594 0.92 21.68 -71.85
CA MET A 594 1.20 22.85 -72.69
C MET A 594 -0.07 23.68 -72.91
N ILE A 595 0.07 24.99 -72.66
CA ILE A 595 -0.48 26.15 -73.39
C ILE A 595 -1.99 26.21 -73.65
#